data_AF-A0AAN9L9M7-F1
#
_entry.id   AF-A0AAN9L9M7-F1
#
_cell.length_a   1.000
_cell.length_b   1.000
_cell.length_c   1.000
_cell.angle_alpha   90.00
_cell.angle_beta   90.00
_cell.angle_gamma   90.00
#
_symmetry.space_group_name_H-M   'P 1'
#
loop_
_entity.id
_entity.type
_entity.pdbx_description
1 polymer ?
#
loop_
_entity_poly.entity_id
_entity_poly.type
_entity_poly.pdbx_seq_one_letter_code
_entity_poly.pdbx_strand_id
1 'polypeptide(L)'
;MENNDVDMNAADANEELDDMKKRLKEMEDEAAALREMQAKVEKEMGSVQDPATASASQANREEVDSRSVFVGNVDYSCTPEEVQQHFQSCGTVNRVTIRTDKFGQPKGYAYVEFLEVEAVQEALSLNESELHGRQLKVTAKRTNVPGMKQYRSRQSNPYAGGFRGRTPYAPPFIYSPYGHGKVPRFRMAMRYSPYY
;
A
#
# COMPACT_ATOMS: atom_id res chain seq x y z
N MET A 1 -46.62 -48.91 50.19
CA MET A 1 -46.56 -47.77 49.27
C MET A 1 -47.06 -46.58 50.05
N GLU A 2 -46.16 -45.70 50.48
CA GLU A 2 -46.53 -44.36 50.95
C GLU A 2 -45.55 -43.41 50.27
N ASN A 3 -46.08 -42.67 49.30
CA ASN A 3 -45.35 -41.71 48.50
C ASN A 3 -45.22 -40.41 49.33
N ASN A 4 -44.00 -39.95 49.55
CA ASN A 4 -43.71 -38.63 50.10
C ASN A 4 -43.73 -37.62 48.96
N ASP A 5 -44.86 -36.96 48.76
CA ASP A 5 -44.93 -35.73 47.98
C ASP A 5 -44.47 -34.56 48.87
N VAL A 6 -43.32 -33.97 48.52
CA VAL A 6 -42.80 -32.75 49.14
C VAL A 6 -43.53 -31.56 48.51
N ASP A 7 -44.53 -31.07 49.22
CA ASP A 7 -45.26 -29.84 48.90
C ASP A 7 -44.29 -28.65 49.04
N MET A 8 -43.75 -28.15 47.93
CA MET A 8 -42.94 -26.93 47.88
C MET A 8 -43.85 -25.72 48.08
N ASN A 9 -43.69 -25.04 49.21
CA ASN A 9 -44.46 -23.85 49.58
C ASN A 9 -44.33 -22.75 48.52
N ALA A 10 -45.47 -22.21 48.07
CA ALA A 10 -45.56 -21.10 47.12
C ALA A 10 -44.88 -19.79 47.60
N ALA A 11 -44.45 -19.71 48.86
CA ALA A 11 -43.72 -18.57 49.41
C ALA A 11 -42.24 -18.58 48.98
N ASP A 12 -41.57 -19.75 49.01
CA ASP A 12 -40.16 -19.88 48.61
C ASP A 12 -40.00 -19.63 47.10
N ALA A 13 -40.98 -20.06 46.29
CA ALA A 13 -41.01 -19.78 44.86
C ALA A 13 -41.16 -18.28 44.53
N ASN A 14 -41.80 -17.48 45.39
CA ASN A 14 -41.92 -16.04 45.17
C ASN A 14 -40.63 -15.29 45.53
N GLU A 15 -39.94 -15.71 46.59
CA GLU A 15 -38.63 -15.14 46.95
C GLU A 15 -37.57 -15.45 45.89
N GLU A 16 -37.56 -16.67 45.34
CA GLU A 16 -36.66 -17.04 44.24
C GLU A 16 -36.95 -16.25 42.94
N LEU A 17 -38.22 -15.95 42.66
CA LEU A 17 -38.61 -15.12 41.52
C LEU A 17 -38.20 -13.65 41.71
N ASP A 18 -38.21 -13.14 42.94
CA ASP A 18 -37.80 -11.76 43.22
C ASP A 18 -36.27 -11.61 43.18
N ASP A 19 -35.53 -12.62 43.63
CA ASP A 19 -34.07 -12.68 43.48
C ASP A 19 -33.66 -12.84 42.01
N MET A 20 -34.40 -13.61 41.20
CA MET A 20 -34.17 -13.72 39.77
C MET A 20 -34.45 -12.40 39.04
N LYS A 21 -35.55 -11.71 39.38
CA LYS A 21 -35.85 -10.36 38.85
C LYS A 21 -34.78 -9.35 39.21
N LYS A 22 -34.21 -9.43 40.42
CA LYS A 22 -33.14 -8.53 40.86
C LYS A 22 -31.85 -8.74 40.03
N ARG A 23 -31.46 -9.99 39.77
CA ARG A 23 -30.32 -10.31 38.91
C ARG A 23 -30.53 -9.92 37.45
N LEU A 24 -31.75 -10.11 36.93
CA LEU A 24 -32.09 -9.66 35.57
C LEU A 24 -32.02 -8.14 35.45
N LYS A 25 -32.47 -7.41 36.48
CA LYS A 25 -32.37 -5.95 36.51
C LYS A 25 -30.92 -5.45 36.57
N GLU A 26 -30.08 -6.09 37.38
CA GLU A 26 -28.65 -5.78 37.44
C GLU A 26 -27.96 -6.08 36.09
N MET A 27 -28.30 -7.18 35.42
CA MET A 27 -27.80 -7.49 34.08
C MET A 27 -28.34 -6.52 33.01
N GLU A 28 -29.57 -6.05 33.11
CA GLU A 28 -30.15 -5.04 32.22
C GLU A 28 -29.46 -3.68 32.37
N ASP A 29 -29.14 -3.28 33.60
CA ASP A 29 -28.40 -2.05 33.90
C ASP A 29 -26.93 -2.15 33.41
N GLU A 30 -26.28 -3.30 33.60
CA GLU A 30 -24.94 -3.58 33.05
C GLU A 30 -24.94 -3.62 31.50
N ALA A 31 -25.97 -4.24 30.90
CA ALA A 31 -26.12 -4.28 29.45
C ALA A 31 -26.42 -2.89 28.86
N ALA A 32 -27.19 -2.05 29.56
CA ALA A 32 -27.43 -0.68 29.17
C ALA A 32 -26.14 0.16 29.23
N ALA A 33 -25.32 -0.01 30.27
CA ALA A 33 -24.03 0.65 30.39
C ALA A 33 -23.04 0.19 29.31
N LEU A 34 -22.99 -1.11 29.02
CA LEU A 34 -22.18 -1.66 27.93
C LEU A 34 -22.67 -1.18 26.56
N ARG A 35 -23.98 -1.04 26.36
CA ARG A 35 -24.56 -0.49 25.13
C ARG A 35 -24.28 1.00 25.00
N GLU A 36 -24.24 1.75 26.09
CA GLU A 36 -23.82 3.16 26.07
C GLU A 36 -22.33 3.28 25.77
N MET A 37 -21.49 2.38 26.30
CA MET A 37 -20.07 2.32 25.98
C MET A 37 -19.83 1.92 24.53
N GLN A 38 -20.57 0.91 24.02
CA GLN A 38 -20.55 0.53 22.61
C GLN A 38 -21.09 1.63 21.71
N ALA A 39 -22.16 2.34 22.09
CA ALA A 39 -22.68 3.47 21.33
C ALA A 39 -21.74 4.69 21.34
N LYS A 40 -20.96 4.91 22.41
CA LYS A 40 -19.90 5.92 22.45
C LYS A 40 -18.73 5.52 21.56
N VAL A 41 -18.29 4.27 21.61
CA VAL A 41 -17.25 3.73 20.72
C VAL A 41 -17.73 3.74 19.26
N GLU A 42 -18.97 3.38 18.97
CA GLU A 42 -19.58 3.46 17.63
C GLU A 42 -19.82 4.91 17.20
N LYS A 43 -20.05 5.84 18.10
CA LYS A 43 -20.13 7.27 17.75
C LYS A 43 -18.76 7.87 17.47
N GLU A 44 -17.71 7.38 18.15
CA GLU A 44 -16.31 7.72 17.85
C GLU A 44 -15.81 7.02 16.58
N MET A 45 -16.23 5.76 16.32
CA MET A 45 -15.82 4.97 15.16
C MET A 45 -16.76 5.09 13.94
N GLY A 46 -17.97 5.64 14.11
CA GLY A 46 -19.02 5.73 13.08
C GLY A 46 -19.02 7.03 12.29
N SER A 47 -18.08 7.93 12.54
CA SER A 47 -17.86 9.15 11.74
C SER A 47 -17.12 8.89 10.42
N VAL A 48 -17.35 7.76 9.76
CA VAL A 48 -16.66 7.41 8.49
C VAL A 48 -17.26 8.12 7.25
N GLN A 49 -18.09 9.15 7.40
CA GLN A 49 -18.64 9.92 6.27
C GLN A 49 -18.77 11.42 6.57
N ASP A 50 -17.67 12.08 6.96
CA ASP A 50 -17.55 13.55 6.94
C ASP A 50 -16.22 13.98 6.28
N PRO A 51 -16.16 15.04 5.45
CA PRO A 51 -14.92 15.45 4.77
C PRO A 51 -13.81 15.95 5.73
N ALA A 52 -14.11 16.17 7.01
CA ALA A 52 -13.11 16.42 8.06
C ALA A 52 -12.45 15.13 8.60
N THR A 53 -13.07 13.96 8.42
CA THR A 53 -12.41 12.67 8.67
C THR A 53 -11.48 12.27 7.52
N ALA A 54 -11.59 12.88 6.34
CA ALA A 54 -10.62 12.71 5.27
C ALA A 54 -9.25 13.30 5.64
N SER A 55 -9.20 14.44 6.35
CA SER A 55 -7.95 15.03 6.84
C SER A 55 -7.38 14.30 8.06
N ALA A 56 -8.22 13.85 9.00
CA ALA A 56 -7.77 13.02 10.12
C ALA A 56 -7.32 11.60 9.66
N SER A 57 -7.98 11.03 8.64
CA SER A 57 -7.55 9.78 8.03
C SER A 57 -6.37 9.94 7.08
N GLN A 58 -6.15 11.13 6.50
CA GLN A 58 -4.92 11.47 5.79
C GLN A 58 -3.76 11.58 6.77
N ALA A 59 -3.89 12.32 7.87
CA ALA A 59 -2.84 12.42 8.88
C ALA A 59 -2.47 11.05 9.45
N ASN A 60 -3.45 10.22 9.82
CA ASN A 60 -3.19 8.85 10.27
C ASN A 60 -2.53 7.99 9.19
N ARG A 61 -2.96 8.10 7.92
CA ARG A 61 -2.30 7.39 6.81
C ARG A 61 -0.88 7.88 6.59
N GLU A 62 -0.62 9.17 6.73
CA GLU A 62 0.71 9.76 6.59
C GLU A 62 1.64 9.29 7.71
N GLU A 63 1.15 9.19 8.94
CA GLU A 63 1.92 8.64 10.06
C GLU A 63 2.23 7.15 9.84
N VAL A 64 1.23 6.36 9.45
CA VAL A 64 1.41 4.93 9.11
C VAL A 64 2.37 4.78 7.93
N ASP A 65 2.24 5.62 6.90
CA ASP A 65 3.11 5.62 5.74
C ASP A 65 4.55 6.00 6.10
N SER A 66 4.72 6.93 7.05
CA SER A 66 6.04 7.32 7.58
C SER A 66 6.71 6.20 8.38
N ARG A 67 5.92 5.34 9.03
CA ARG A 67 6.35 4.11 9.71
C ARG A 67 6.36 2.87 8.80
N SER A 68 6.12 3.05 7.50
CA SER A 68 6.03 1.96 6.54
C SER A 68 7.16 1.97 5.52
N VAL A 69 7.51 0.76 5.06
CA VAL A 69 8.54 0.52 4.07
C VAL A 69 7.96 -0.20 2.87
N PHE A 70 8.42 0.19 1.68
CA PHE A 70 8.20 -0.51 0.43
C PHE A 70 9.33 -1.51 0.20
N VAL A 71 8.97 -2.77 0.02
CA VAL A 71 9.89 -3.87 -0.31
C VAL A 71 9.56 -4.35 -1.72
N GLY A 72 10.48 -4.11 -2.65
CA GLY A 72 10.40 -4.54 -4.04
C GLY A 72 11.26 -5.77 -4.32
N ASN A 73 10.99 -6.42 -5.46
CA ASN A 73 11.67 -7.63 -5.91
C ASN A 73 11.53 -8.82 -4.94
N VAL A 74 10.44 -8.85 -4.18
CA VAL A 74 10.07 -9.98 -3.32
C VAL A 74 9.71 -11.17 -4.22
N ASP A 75 10.06 -12.38 -3.79
CA ASP A 75 9.72 -13.57 -4.56
C ASP A 75 8.21 -13.83 -4.61
N TYR A 76 7.75 -14.49 -5.67
CA TYR A 76 6.33 -14.80 -5.85
C TYR A 76 5.85 -15.93 -4.95
N SER A 77 6.76 -16.80 -4.52
CA SER A 77 6.47 -17.87 -3.56
C SER A 77 6.63 -17.42 -2.11
N CYS A 78 7.13 -16.20 -1.86
CA CYS A 78 7.34 -15.70 -0.51
C CYS A 78 6.03 -15.55 0.26
N THR A 79 6.03 -16.04 1.49
CA THR A 79 4.93 -15.84 2.45
C THR A 79 5.11 -14.53 3.20
N PRO A 80 4.01 -13.92 3.72
CA PRO A 80 4.13 -12.72 4.55
C PRO A 80 4.91 -13.00 5.84
N GLU A 81 4.90 -14.24 6.34
CA GLU A 81 5.64 -14.66 7.52
C GLU A 81 7.16 -14.61 7.30
N GLU A 82 7.65 -15.05 6.15
CA GLU A 82 9.09 -14.95 5.80
C GLU A 82 9.54 -13.49 5.71
N VAL A 83 8.74 -12.64 5.08
CA VAL A 83 9.03 -11.20 5.00
C VAL A 83 9.05 -10.60 6.42
N GLN A 84 8.10 -10.98 7.27
CA GLN A 84 8.08 -10.54 8.66
C GLN A 84 9.34 -10.98 9.41
N GLN A 85 9.73 -12.25 9.31
CA GLN A 85 10.93 -12.78 9.97
C GLN A 85 12.20 -12.04 9.54
N HIS A 86 12.32 -11.71 8.24
CA HIS A 86 13.47 -10.98 7.72
C HIS A 86 13.59 -9.57 8.28
N PHE A 87 12.47 -8.87 8.46
CA PHE A 87 12.44 -7.51 9.00
C PHE A 87 12.29 -7.45 10.53
N GLN A 88 12.07 -8.59 11.19
CA GLN A 88 11.95 -8.67 12.64
C GLN A 88 13.23 -8.25 13.36
N SER A 89 14.39 -8.44 12.73
CA SER A 89 15.69 -8.00 13.30
C SER A 89 15.86 -6.49 13.33
N CYS A 90 15.10 -5.74 12.51
CA CYS A 90 15.14 -4.28 12.46
C CYS A 90 14.13 -3.61 13.39
N GLY A 91 13.15 -4.35 13.90
CA GLY A 91 12.11 -3.80 14.75
C GLY A 91 10.82 -4.61 14.75
N THR A 92 9.87 -4.13 15.55
CA THR A 92 8.56 -4.76 15.71
C THR A 92 7.65 -4.43 14.53
N VAL A 93 7.32 -5.46 13.74
CA VAL A 93 6.39 -5.37 12.61
C VAL A 93 4.95 -5.34 13.11
N ASN A 94 4.18 -4.32 12.71
CA ASN A 94 2.74 -4.23 12.97
C ASN A 94 1.96 -5.04 11.93
N ARG A 95 2.25 -4.83 10.64
CA ARG A 95 1.50 -5.46 9.54
C ARG A 95 2.35 -5.64 8.30
N VAL A 96 2.22 -6.81 7.65
CA VAL A 96 2.77 -7.07 6.32
C VAL A 96 1.64 -7.18 5.31
N THR A 97 1.75 -6.49 4.17
CA THR A 97 0.79 -6.52 3.08
C THR A 97 1.48 -6.80 1.75
N ILE A 98 1.37 -8.03 1.25
CA ILE A 98 1.84 -8.41 -0.09
C ILE A 98 0.79 -7.96 -1.11
N ARG A 99 1.20 -7.19 -2.12
CA ARG A 99 0.25 -6.75 -3.13
C ARG A 99 0.09 -7.80 -4.22
N THR A 100 -1.14 -8.25 -4.38
CA THR A 100 -1.55 -9.12 -5.48
C THR A 100 -2.15 -8.30 -6.63
N ASP A 101 -2.08 -8.87 -7.84
CA ASP A 101 -2.77 -8.39 -9.02
C ASP A 101 -4.25 -8.81 -9.02
N LYS A 102 -5.03 -8.32 -9.99
CA LYS A 102 -6.46 -8.66 -10.14
C LYS A 102 -6.71 -10.16 -10.31
N PHE A 103 -5.74 -10.89 -10.84
CA PHE A 103 -5.80 -12.33 -11.04
C PHE A 103 -5.30 -13.12 -9.81
N GLY A 104 -5.04 -12.47 -8.69
CA GLY A 104 -4.56 -13.10 -7.45
C GLY A 104 -3.06 -13.40 -7.42
N GLN A 105 -2.34 -13.23 -8.53
CA GLN A 105 -0.89 -13.43 -8.55
C GLN A 105 -0.16 -12.31 -7.80
N PRO A 106 0.85 -12.62 -6.98
CA PRO A 106 1.65 -11.61 -6.29
C PRO A 106 2.40 -10.74 -7.32
N LYS A 107 2.48 -9.43 -7.07
CA LYS A 107 3.21 -8.51 -7.97
C LYS A 107 4.71 -8.45 -7.70
N GLY A 108 5.21 -9.18 -6.70
CA GLY A 108 6.61 -9.15 -6.29
C GLY A 108 7.00 -7.89 -5.49
N TYR A 109 6.01 -7.28 -4.80
CA TYR A 109 6.28 -6.22 -3.83
C TYR A 109 5.33 -6.30 -2.63
N ALA A 110 5.84 -5.85 -1.49
CA ALA A 110 5.15 -5.84 -0.22
C ALA A 110 5.31 -4.48 0.47
N TYR A 111 4.36 -4.17 1.35
CA TYR A 111 4.46 -3.08 2.31
C TYR A 111 4.59 -3.68 3.70
N VAL A 112 5.56 -3.18 4.45
CA VAL A 112 5.79 -3.56 5.85
C VAL A 112 5.54 -2.31 6.69
N GLU A 113 4.63 -2.41 7.63
CA GLU A 113 4.31 -1.37 8.61
C GLU A 113 4.99 -1.74 9.93
N PHE A 114 5.77 -0.82 10.47
CA PHE A 114 6.42 -0.96 11.77
C PHE A 114 5.66 -0.18 12.84
N LEU A 115 5.87 -0.55 14.11
CA LEU A 115 5.39 0.26 15.24
C LEU A 115 6.20 1.56 15.37
N GLU A 116 7.51 1.47 15.21
CA GLU A 116 8.45 2.57 15.41
C GLU A 116 8.98 3.13 14.08
N VAL A 117 9.27 4.44 14.07
CA VAL A 117 9.88 5.11 12.90
C VAL A 117 11.37 4.74 12.77
N GLU A 118 12.05 4.43 13.87
CA GLU A 118 13.48 4.05 13.86
C GLU A 118 13.71 2.75 13.07
N ALA A 119 12.78 1.80 13.19
CA ALA A 119 12.81 0.53 12.45
C ALA A 119 12.83 0.73 10.92
N VAL A 120 12.25 1.83 10.42
CA VAL A 120 12.30 2.18 8.99
C VAL A 120 13.74 2.46 8.54
N GLN A 121 14.53 3.14 9.36
CA GLN A 121 15.93 3.48 9.03
C GLN A 121 16.82 2.22 9.06
N GLU A 122 16.58 1.32 10.01
CA GLU A 122 17.26 0.02 10.05
C GLU A 122 16.89 -0.85 8.86
N ALA A 123 15.60 -0.92 8.51
CA ALA A 123 15.12 -1.66 7.34
C ALA A 123 15.73 -1.12 6.03
N LEU A 124 15.92 0.20 5.91
CA LEU A 124 16.62 0.82 4.77
C LEU A 124 18.09 0.39 4.69
N SER A 125 18.72 0.10 5.83
CA SER A 125 20.09 -0.39 5.88
C SER A 125 20.20 -1.86 5.41
N LEU A 126 19.11 -2.62 5.50
CA LEU A 126 18.97 -3.97 4.90
C LEU A 126 18.56 -3.96 3.43
N ASN A 127 18.68 -2.83 2.73
CA ASN A 127 18.51 -2.79 1.29
C ASN A 127 19.52 -3.75 0.61
N GLU A 128 19.09 -4.44 -0.46
CA GLU A 128 19.89 -5.45 -1.20
C GLU A 128 20.16 -6.76 -0.45
N SER A 129 19.51 -6.98 0.69
CA SER A 129 19.51 -8.29 1.37
C SER A 129 18.87 -9.38 0.51
N GLU A 130 19.37 -10.61 0.64
CA GLU A 130 18.92 -11.76 -0.16
C GLU A 130 17.79 -12.51 0.53
N LEU A 131 16.66 -12.67 -0.17
CA LEU A 131 15.56 -13.57 0.19
C LEU A 131 15.24 -14.48 -0.98
N HIS A 132 15.21 -15.80 -0.76
CA HIS A 132 14.92 -16.81 -1.79
C HIS A 132 15.82 -16.67 -3.05
N GLY A 133 17.09 -16.27 -2.85
CA GLY A 133 18.04 -16.06 -3.94
C GLY A 133 17.79 -14.78 -4.76
N ARG A 134 16.96 -13.85 -4.27
CA ARG A 134 16.68 -12.57 -4.91
C ARG A 134 17.04 -11.44 -3.95
N GLN A 135 17.72 -10.42 -4.47
CA GLN A 135 18.04 -9.22 -3.71
C GLN A 135 16.81 -8.32 -3.60
N LEU A 136 16.43 -8.00 -2.37
CA LEU A 136 15.32 -7.10 -2.09
C LEU A 136 15.69 -5.66 -2.35
N LYS A 137 14.71 -4.88 -2.80
CA LYS A 137 14.84 -3.43 -2.90
C LYS A 137 14.00 -2.76 -1.83
N VAL A 138 14.63 -2.17 -0.83
CA VAL A 138 13.95 -1.57 0.32
C VAL A 138 13.99 -0.05 0.22
N THR A 139 12.82 0.59 0.26
CA THR A 139 12.70 2.06 0.20
C THR A 139 11.59 2.55 1.12
N ALA A 140 11.70 3.75 1.69
CA ALA A 140 10.64 4.32 2.50
C ALA A 140 9.34 4.45 1.69
N LYS A 141 8.19 4.11 2.29
CA LYS A 141 6.90 4.22 1.61
C LYS A 141 6.61 5.69 1.35
N ARG A 142 6.13 5.99 0.14
CA ARG A 142 5.70 7.34 -0.23
C ARG A 142 4.20 7.47 0.02
N THR A 143 3.81 8.56 0.66
CA THR A 143 2.41 8.94 0.80
C THR A 143 1.82 9.21 -0.58
N ASN A 144 0.66 8.61 -0.87
CA ASN A 144 -0.01 8.82 -2.14
C ASN A 144 -0.81 10.12 -2.08
N VAL A 145 -0.19 11.23 -2.49
CA VAL A 145 -0.88 12.51 -2.64
C VAL A 145 -1.73 12.47 -3.92
N PRO A 146 -3.07 12.44 -3.83
CA PRO A 146 -3.93 12.36 -5.01
C PRO A 146 -3.70 13.59 -5.91
N GLY A 147 -3.41 13.36 -7.19
CA GLY A 147 -3.11 14.44 -8.15
C GLY A 147 -1.61 14.64 -8.43
N MET A 148 -0.71 14.11 -7.60
CA MET A 148 0.73 14.04 -7.89
C MET A 148 1.02 12.84 -8.81
N LYS A 149 0.32 12.74 -9.95
CA LYS A 149 0.88 11.99 -11.08
C LYS A 149 2.14 12.75 -11.40
N GLN A 150 3.30 12.18 -11.08
CA GLN A 150 4.58 12.74 -11.51
C GLN A 150 4.38 13.12 -12.97
N TYR A 151 4.29 14.42 -13.23
CA TYR A 151 4.73 14.97 -14.49
C TYR A 151 6.22 14.65 -14.49
N ARG A 152 6.56 13.37 -14.72
CA ARG A 152 7.72 13.07 -15.52
C ARG A 152 7.39 13.88 -16.74
N SER A 153 7.99 15.07 -16.82
CA SER A 153 8.26 15.67 -18.10
C SER A 153 8.66 14.47 -18.94
N ARG A 154 7.87 14.19 -19.98
CA ARG A 154 8.46 13.55 -21.14
C ARG A 154 9.59 14.50 -21.44
N GLN A 155 10.75 14.23 -20.86
CA GLN A 155 11.94 15.00 -21.07
C GLN A 155 12.10 14.81 -22.55
N SER A 156 11.68 15.85 -23.28
CA SER A 156 11.84 15.96 -24.71
C SER A 156 13.31 15.70 -24.88
N ASN A 157 13.65 14.48 -25.29
CA ASN A 157 15.02 14.08 -25.42
C ASN A 157 15.57 15.09 -26.42
N PRO A 158 16.49 16.00 -26.05
CA PRO A 158 16.94 17.05 -26.96
C PRO A 158 17.68 16.46 -28.19
N TYR A 159 17.92 15.14 -28.15
CA TYR A 159 18.50 14.33 -29.22
C TYR A 159 17.48 13.54 -30.06
N ALA A 160 16.17 13.54 -29.72
CA ALA A 160 15.14 12.81 -30.48
C ALA A 160 14.09 13.77 -31.07
N GLY A 161 14.48 14.46 -32.15
CA GLY A 161 13.54 14.97 -33.15
C GLY A 161 12.98 16.36 -32.88
N GLY A 162 13.60 17.39 -33.44
CA GLY A 162 13.00 18.72 -33.39
C GLY A 162 13.77 19.91 -33.93
N PHE A 163 14.74 19.76 -34.83
CA PHE A 163 15.24 20.89 -35.62
C PHE A 163 14.17 21.32 -36.65
N ARG A 164 13.12 21.99 -36.17
CA ARG A 164 12.22 22.78 -37.02
C ARG A 164 12.06 24.18 -36.42
N GLY A 165 12.83 25.08 -37.01
CA GLY A 165 12.52 26.51 -37.02
C GLY A 165 13.32 27.32 -36.02
N ARG A 166 14.38 27.97 -36.54
CA ARG A 166 14.87 29.34 -36.22
C ARG A 166 16.38 29.40 -36.46
N THR A 167 16.79 29.41 -37.72
CA THR A 167 18.11 29.94 -38.12
C THR A 167 17.88 31.34 -38.68
N PRO A 168 18.38 32.42 -38.05
CA PRO A 168 18.39 33.75 -38.64
C PRO A 168 19.63 33.92 -39.53
N TYR A 169 19.38 34.32 -40.79
CA TYR A 169 20.27 35.04 -41.70
C TYR A 169 21.73 34.54 -41.86
N ALA A 170 21.99 33.74 -42.90
CA ALA A 170 23.33 33.51 -43.43
C ALA A 170 23.66 34.54 -44.54
N PRO A 171 24.86 35.14 -44.58
CA PRO A 171 25.28 36.07 -45.63
C PRO A 171 25.44 35.35 -46.99
N PRO A 172 25.40 36.08 -48.13
CA PRO A 172 25.38 35.46 -49.45
C PRO A 172 26.71 34.76 -49.77
N PHE A 173 26.57 33.55 -50.33
CA PHE A 173 27.64 32.70 -50.81
C PHE A 173 28.54 33.45 -51.81
N ILE A 174 29.82 33.58 -51.46
CA ILE A 174 30.89 33.81 -52.43
C ILE A 174 31.02 32.51 -53.25
N TYR A 175 30.82 32.65 -54.54
CA TYR A 175 30.98 31.63 -55.56
C TYR A 175 32.41 31.07 -55.52
N SER A 176 32.57 29.76 -55.28
CA SER A 176 33.78 29.05 -55.68
C SER A 176 33.43 28.16 -56.88
N PRO A 177 34.12 28.33 -58.02
CA PRO A 177 33.77 27.69 -59.28
C PRO A 177 34.26 26.24 -59.28
N TYR A 178 33.54 25.37 -60.00
CA TYR A 178 33.85 23.94 -60.22
C TYR A 178 33.51 22.99 -59.06
N GLY A 179 32.45 22.18 -59.23
CA GLY A 179 32.22 21.03 -58.33
C GLY A 179 30.82 20.43 -58.41
N HIS A 180 30.57 19.69 -59.50
CA HIS A 180 29.34 18.99 -59.86
C HIS A 180 28.51 18.32 -58.73
N GLY A 181 27.22 18.67 -58.69
CA GLY A 181 26.04 17.78 -58.58
C GLY A 181 26.07 16.60 -57.59
N LYS A 182 25.46 16.77 -56.41
CA LYS A 182 25.00 15.64 -55.60
C LYS A 182 23.63 15.17 -56.10
N VAL A 183 23.61 14.06 -56.86
CA VAL A 183 22.38 13.33 -57.18
C VAL A 183 21.77 12.66 -55.93
N PRO A 184 20.44 12.61 -55.78
CA PRO A 184 19.78 11.94 -54.66
C PRO A 184 19.90 10.42 -54.80
N ARG A 185 20.40 9.75 -53.75
CA ARG A 185 20.52 8.28 -53.72
C ARG A 185 19.14 7.64 -53.66
N PHE A 186 18.67 7.12 -54.78
CA PHE A 186 17.53 6.21 -54.85
C PHE A 186 17.82 4.90 -54.10
N ARG A 187 16.77 4.35 -53.48
CA ARG A 187 16.72 3.03 -52.82
C ARG A 187 17.29 1.95 -53.73
N MET A 188 18.16 1.09 -53.21
CA MET A 188 18.45 -0.21 -53.81
C MET A 188 17.96 -1.33 -52.88
N ALA A 189 17.22 -2.25 -53.50
CA ALA A 189 16.58 -3.39 -52.89
C ALA A 189 17.58 -4.48 -52.46
N MET A 190 17.16 -5.28 -51.48
CA MET A 190 17.82 -6.48 -50.98
C MET A 190 18.41 -7.35 -52.10
N ARG A 191 19.70 -7.68 -51.98
CA ARG A 191 20.29 -8.86 -52.64
C ARG A 191 21.01 -9.71 -51.60
N TYR A 192 20.51 -10.93 -51.50
CA TYR A 192 21.06 -12.13 -50.88
C TYR A 192 22.56 -12.32 -51.20
N SER A 193 23.40 -12.59 -50.19
CA SER A 193 24.79 -13.03 -50.34
C SER A 193 24.92 -14.42 -49.73
N PRO A 194 25.16 -15.48 -50.52
CA PRO A 194 25.44 -16.81 -50.01
C PRO A 194 26.95 -16.98 -49.73
N TYR A 195 27.26 -17.74 -48.67
CA TYR A 195 28.55 -18.31 -48.27
C TYR A 195 29.75 -17.38 -48.00
N TYR A 196 30.25 -17.43 -46.76
CA TYR A 196 31.61 -17.87 -46.43
C TYR A 196 31.65 -18.37 -44.98
#